data_AF-A0A8H9KRP1-F1
#
_entry.id   AF-A0A8H9KRP1-F1
#
_cell.length_a   1.000
_cell.length_b   1.000
_cell.length_c   1.000
_cell.angle_alpha   90.00
_cell.angle_beta   90.00
_cell.angle_gamma   90.00
#
_symmetry.space_group_name_H-M   'P 1'
#
loop_
_entity.id
_entity.type
_entity.pdbx_description
1 polymer ?
#
loop_
_entity_poly.entity_id
_entity_poly.type
_entity_poly.pdbx_seq_one_letter_code
_entity_poly.pdbx_strand_id
1 'polypeptide(L)'
;MSVDEPRMNDRQVRIYNALLERDRSDLADMYRSALDLLATTALAGNERTRISYICHSMREVMNRVLSVVGTSPNPTIKPSAAVQVQALPDVVAQYPELNLDAESESVPVPQAVAAMFDKLVKTAIQEKRRSRDHVAALLTDDGNSDHAAVKRWVEARGFFVEWTHLEGRQRHQSELPGDGEIREHIEVFEELLDGVMTDFFALRHSIDDLLNEINAKVAEGGDE
;
A
#
# COMPACT_ATOMS: atom_id res chain seq x y z
N MET A 1 9.82 38.99 1.52
CA MET A 1 10.09 37.57 1.20
C MET A 1 8.84 37.04 0.53
N SER A 2 8.95 36.70 -0.76
CA SER A 2 7.85 36.16 -1.54
C SER A 2 7.49 34.77 -0.99
N VAL A 3 6.21 34.50 -0.80
CA VAL A 3 5.72 33.17 -0.41
C VAL A 3 5.59 32.35 -1.71
N ASP A 4 6.23 31.20 -1.73
CA ASP A 4 6.35 30.24 -2.84
C ASP A 4 5.02 29.84 -3.50
N GLU A 5 5.05 29.76 -4.83
CA GLU A 5 4.13 28.99 -5.69
C GLU A 5 4.54 27.49 -5.72
N PRO A 6 3.63 26.60 -6.16
CA PRO A 6 2.96 25.61 -5.33
C PRO A 6 3.85 24.45 -4.83
N ARG A 7 3.61 24.08 -3.57
CA ARG A 7 4.22 22.97 -2.80
C ARG A 7 4.00 21.56 -3.39
N MET A 8 3.16 21.44 -4.42
CA MET A 8 2.77 20.21 -5.10
C MET A 8 2.58 20.49 -6.59
N ASN A 9 2.99 19.55 -7.45
CA ASN A 9 2.68 19.63 -8.87
C ASN A 9 1.21 19.24 -9.16
N ASP A 10 0.75 19.43 -10.40
CA ASP A 10 -0.65 19.17 -10.77
C ASP A 10 -1.13 17.74 -10.48
N ARG A 11 -0.25 16.73 -10.69
CA ARG A 11 -0.57 15.33 -10.39
C ARG A 11 -0.75 15.13 -8.89
N GLN A 12 0.16 15.69 -8.10
CA GLN A 12 0.12 15.62 -6.64
C GLN A 12 -1.14 16.28 -6.08
N VAL A 13 -1.53 17.44 -6.64
CA VAL A 13 -2.78 18.14 -6.27
C VAL A 13 -4.00 17.29 -6.61
N ARG A 14 -4.06 16.66 -7.79
CA ARG A 14 -5.16 15.76 -8.15
C ARG A 14 -5.28 14.59 -7.19
N ILE A 15 -4.17 13.92 -6.87
CA ILE A 15 -4.16 12.79 -5.92
C ILE A 15 -4.65 13.24 -4.54
N TYR A 16 -4.12 14.36 -4.05
CA TYR A 16 -4.52 14.92 -2.75
C TYR A 16 -6.01 15.22 -2.70
N ASN A 17 -6.56 15.92 -3.70
CA ASN A 17 -7.98 16.25 -3.76
C ASN A 17 -8.86 15.00 -3.89
N ALA A 18 -8.45 14.03 -4.70
CA ALA A 18 -9.21 12.79 -4.89
C ALA A 18 -9.29 11.92 -3.61
N LEU A 19 -8.29 12.01 -2.73
CA LEU A 19 -8.33 11.41 -1.38
C LEU A 19 -9.29 12.19 -0.46
N LEU A 20 -9.29 13.52 -0.52
CA LEU A 20 -10.22 14.36 0.25
C LEU A 20 -11.68 14.14 -0.15
N GLU A 21 -11.96 14.05 -1.44
CA GLU A 21 -13.31 13.79 -1.97
C GLU A 21 -13.89 12.43 -1.54
N ARG A 22 -13.05 11.52 -1.05
CA ARG A 22 -13.45 10.21 -0.53
C ARG A 22 -13.45 10.15 1.00
N ASP A 23 -13.50 11.30 1.67
CA ASP A 23 -13.46 11.45 3.13
C ASP A 23 -12.22 10.82 3.78
N ARG A 24 -11.08 10.78 3.06
CA ARG A 24 -9.80 10.25 3.55
C ARG A 24 -8.78 11.36 3.78
N SER A 25 -9.16 12.34 4.60
CA SER A 25 -8.26 13.41 5.04
C SER A 25 -6.99 12.88 5.72
N ASP A 26 -7.11 11.75 6.45
CA ASP A 26 -5.98 11.04 7.04
C ASP A 26 -4.94 10.63 5.98
N LEU A 27 -5.36 10.04 4.86
CA LEU A 27 -4.45 9.63 3.78
C LEU A 27 -3.90 10.82 3.01
N ALA A 28 -4.74 11.83 2.75
CA ALA A 28 -4.33 13.05 2.06
C ALA A 28 -3.23 13.79 2.85
N ASP A 29 -3.38 13.87 4.18
CA ASP A 29 -2.38 14.47 5.07
C ASP A 29 -1.09 13.65 5.12
N MET A 30 -1.18 12.32 5.22
CA MET A 30 0.01 11.46 5.20
C MET A 30 0.79 11.59 3.89
N TYR A 31 0.09 11.62 2.76
CA TYR A 31 0.69 11.84 1.45
C TYR A 31 1.39 13.20 1.36
N ARG A 32 0.71 14.29 1.76
CA ARG A 32 1.30 15.62 1.84
C ARG A 32 2.52 15.67 2.75
N SER A 33 2.44 15.08 3.94
CA SER A 33 3.56 15.05 4.89
C SER A 33 4.77 14.33 4.34
N ALA A 34 4.59 13.25 3.57
CA ALA A 34 5.69 12.57 2.89
C ALA A 34 6.39 13.50 1.88
N LEU A 35 5.61 14.22 1.07
CA LEU A 35 6.14 15.19 0.10
C LEU A 35 6.85 16.37 0.77
N ASP A 36 6.26 16.92 1.83
CA ASP A 36 6.84 18.01 2.62
C ASP A 36 8.18 17.59 3.24
N LEU A 37 8.23 16.40 3.85
CA LEU A 37 9.47 15.87 4.41
C LEU A 37 10.52 15.67 3.32
N LEU A 38 10.14 15.12 2.16
CA LEU A 38 11.06 14.93 1.04
C LEU A 38 11.58 16.25 0.46
N ALA A 39 10.77 17.31 0.45
CA ALA A 39 11.18 18.63 -0.03
C ALA A 39 12.16 19.34 0.94
N THR A 40 12.16 18.96 2.22
CA THR A 40 13.10 19.50 3.21
C THR A 40 14.42 18.73 3.21
N THR A 41 15.54 19.46 3.30
CA THR A 41 16.85 18.84 3.52
C THR A 41 16.91 18.22 4.91
N ALA A 42 17.37 16.97 5.00
CA ALA A 42 17.59 16.31 6.27
C ALA A 42 18.60 17.09 7.14
N LEU A 43 18.29 17.25 8.43
CA LEU A 43 19.29 17.67 9.40
C LEU A 43 20.35 16.56 9.53
N ALA A 44 21.62 16.94 9.62
CA ALA A 44 22.72 15.99 9.76
C ALA A 44 22.48 15.04 10.96
N GLY A 45 22.50 13.72 10.69
CA GLY A 45 22.24 12.67 11.69
C GLY A 45 20.77 12.28 11.86
N ASN A 46 19.84 12.99 11.22
CA ASN A 46 18.40 12.68 11.23
C ASN A 46 17.90 12.05 9.93
N GLU A 47 18.79 11.71 8.99
CA GLU A 47 18.43 11.20 7.66
C GLU A 47 17.58 9.93 7.77
N ARG A 48 18.03 8.97 8.59
CA ARG A 48 17.32 7.69 8.80
C ARG A 48 15.91 7.89 9.36
N THR A 49 15.75 8.79 10.32
CA THR A 49 14.46 9.09 10.93
C THR A 49 13.52 9.75 9.93
N ARG A 50 14.03 10.72 9.14
CA ARG A 50 13.26 11.36 8.07
C ARG A 50 12.80 10.34 7.03
N ILE A 51 13.70 9.46 6.57
CA ILE A 51 13.39 8.39 5.63
C ILE A 51 12.29 7.49 6.20
N SER A 52 12.42 7.06 7.46
CA SER A 52 11.41 6.24 8.14
C SER A 52 10.03 6.90 8.15
N TYR A 53 9.93 8.21 8.42
CA TYR A 53 8.64 8.92 8.37
C TYR A 53 8.05 9.03 6.96
N ILE A 54 8.88 9.30 5.94
CA ILE A 54 8.42 9.34 4.54
C ILE A 54 7.90 7.95 4.14
N CYS A 55 8.69 6.91 4.38
CA CYS A 55 8.37 5.54 4.01
C CYS A 55 7.15 5.00 4.77
N HIS A 56 7.02 5.32 6.07
CA HIS A 56 5.83 5.00 6.84
C HIS A 56 4.58 5.63 6.22
N SER A 57 4.67 6.92 5.89
CA SER A 57 3.55 7.68 5.35
C SER A 57 3.09 7.10 4.00
N MET A 58 4.02 6.88 3.08
CA MET A 58 3.73 6.31 1.77
C MET A 58 3.23 4.85 1.85
N ARG A 59 3.80 4.04 2.75
CA ARG A 59 3.33 2.66 2.98
C ARG A 59 1.86 2.64 3.40
N GLU A 60 1.45 3.49 4.34
CA GLU A 60 0.06 3.55 4.79
C GLU A 60 -0.88 4.06 3.69
N VAL A 61 -0.48 5.10 2.95
CA VAL A 61 -1.24 5.60 1.78
C VAL A 61 -1.45 4.47 0.76
N MET A 62 -0.38 3.80 0.32
CA MET A 62 -0.46 2.70 -0.67
C MET A 62 -1.28 1.51 -0.17
N ASN A 63 -1.21 1.17 1.12
CA ASN A 63 -2.00 0.07 1.66
C ASN A 63 -3.49 0.39 1.71
N ARG A 64 -3.83 1.62 2.14
CA ARG A 64 -5.21 2.01 2.45
C ARG A 64 -5.95 2.59 1.25
N VAL A 65 -5.25 3.11 0.24
CA VAL A 65 -5.93 3.57 -0.99
C VAL A 65 -6.62 2.42 -1.71
N LEU A 66 -6.10 1.19 -1.61
CA LEU A 66 -6.73 0.00 -2.18
C LEU A 66 -8.14 -0.25 -1.63
N SER A 67 -8.40 0.06 -0.36
CA SER A 67 -9.73 -0.11 0.24
C SER A 67 -10.67 1.05 -0.06
N VAL A 68 -10.14 2.16 -0.55
CA VAL A 68 -10.86 3.41 -0.82
C VAL A 68 -11.31 3.47 -2.27
N VAL A 69 -10.46 2.99 -3.16
CA VAL A 69 -10.69 3.02 -4.61
C VAL A 69 -11.07 1.64 -5.15
N GLY A 70 -10.56 0.57 -4.56
CA GLY A 70 -10.82 -0.80 -5.01
C GLY A 70 -12.05 -1.44 -4.36
N THR A 71 -12.86 -2.12 -5.17
CA THR A 71 -13.81 -3.13 -4.71
C THR A 71 -13.05 -4.40 -4.36
N SER A 72 -12.91 -4.74 -3.08
CA SER A 72 -12.34 -6.04 -2.69
C SER A 72 -13.45 -7.08 -2.56
N PRO A 73 -13.56 -8.07 -3.47
CA PRO A 73 -14.57 -9.12 -3.37
C PRO A 73 -14.22 -10.22 -2.35
N ASN A 74 -12.98 -10.26 -1.84
CA ASN A 74 -12.50 -11.40 -1.05
C ASN A 74 -12.59 -11.16 0.47
N PRO A 75 -13.20 -12.07 1.25
CA PRO A 75 -13.33 -11.92 2.71
C PRO A 75 -11.98 -12.03 3.42
N THR A 76 -11.72 -11.19 4.43
CA THR A 76 -10.44 -11.16 5.19
C THR A 76 -10.09 -12.54 5.77
N ILE A 77 -8.85 -13.00 5.54
CA ILE A 77 -8.37 -14.27 6.07
C ILE A 77 -8.14 -14.11 7.59
N LYS A 78 -8.74 -14.98 8.38
CA LYS A 78 -8.62 -14.98 9.85
C LYS A 78 -8.34 -16.39 10.36
N PRO A 79 -7.39 -16.58 11.30
CA PRO A 79 -6.40 -15.61 11.76
C PRO A 79 -5.35 -15.32 10.68
N SER A 80 -4.81 -14.10 10.65
CA SER A 80 -3.77 -13.72 9.69
C SER A 80 -2.46 -14.50 9.94
N ALA A 81 -1.56 -14.50 8.96
CA ALA A 81 -0.26 -15.14 9.13
C ALA A 81 0.50 -14.52 10.32
N ALA A 82 0.42 -13.20 10.53
CA ALA A 82 1.05 -12.53 11.66
C ALA A 82 0.53 -13.01 13.03
N VAL A 83 -0.79 -13.20 13.16
CA VAL A 83 -1.39 -13.77 14.39
C VAL A 83 -0.95 -15.21 14.60
N GLN A 84 -0.82 -15.99 13.52
CA GLN A 84 -0.31 -17.36 13.60
C GLN A 84 1.17 -17.40 14.01
N VAL A 85 2.02 -16.48 13.52
CA VAL A 85 3.42 -16.36 13.98
C VAL A 85 3.49 -16.10 15.49
N GLN A 86 2.65 -15.22 16.02
CA GLN A 86 2.63 -14.89 17.45
C GLN A 86 2.26 -16.09 18.34
N ALA A 87 1.46 -17.03 17.82
CA ALA A 87 1.08 -18.24 18.55
C ALA A 87 2.11 -19.38 18.43
N LEU A 88 3.08 -19.27 17.50
CA LEU A 88 4.04 -20.34 17.21
C LEU A 88 4.97 -20.68 18.40
N PRO A 89 5.49 -19.69 19.16
CA PRO A 89 6.29 -19.96 20.35
C PRO A 89 5.56 -20.82 21.39
N ASP A 90 4.27 -20.57 21.61
CA ASP A 90 3.47 -21.31 22.61
C ASP A 90 3.27 -22.78 22.23
N VAL A 91 3.20 -23.07 20.93
CA VAL A 91 3.09 -24.44 20.42
C VAL A 91 4.44 -25.14 20.47
N VAL A 92 5.53 -24.45 20.11
CA VAL A 92 6.89 -25.01 20.17
C VAL A 92 7.34 -25.25 21.61
N ALA A 93 6.96 -24.40 22.56
CA ALA A 93 7.29 -24.54 23.98
C ALA A 93 6.76 -25.84 24.61
N GLN A 94 5.75 -26.48 24.02
CA GLN A 94 5.23 -27.77 24.46
C GLN A 94 6.15 -28.95 24.09
N TYR A 95 7.17 -28.71 23.25
CA TYR A 95 8.10 -29.71 22.73
C TYR A 95 9.56 -29.25 22.93
N PRO A 96 10.08 -29.21 24.18
CA PRO A 96 11.41 -28.68 24.48
C PRO A 96 12.56 -29.44 23.82
N GLU A 97 12.35 -30.71 23.45
CA GLU A 97 13.33 -31.54 22.75
C GLU A 97 13.37 -31.29 21.23
N LEU A 98 12.46 -30.47 20.68
CA LEU A 98 12.44 -30.14 19.27
C LEU A 98 13.63 -29.25 18.92
N ASN A 99 14.56 -29.79 18.12
CA ASN A 99 15.69 -29.05 17.59
C ASN A 99 15.56 -28.86 16.07
N LEU A 100 15.04 -27.71 15.64
CA LEU A 100 14.87 -27.37 14.22
C LEU A 100 16.17 -27.03 13.50
N ASP A 101 17.24 -26.72 14.23
CA ASP A 101 18.54 -26.33 13.68
C ASP A 101 19.54 -27.50 13.68
N ALA A 102 19.06 -28.73 13.87
CA ALA A 102 19.90 -29.92 13.81
C ALA A 102 20.47 -30.12 12.39
N GLU A 103 21.79 -30.30 12.27
CA GLU A 103 22.47 -30.61 11.01
C GLU A 103 22.20 -32.06 10.57
N SER A 104 20.97 -32.32 10.12
CA SER A 104 20.49 -33.60 9.62
C SER A 104 19.70 -33.38 8.33
N GLU A 105 19.73 -34.35 7.40
CA GLU A 105 18.92 -34.32 6.17
C GLU A 105 17.41 -34.33 6.47
N SER A 106 17.01 -34.80 7.66
CA SER A 106 15.63 -34.72 8.14
C SER A 106 15.59 -34.39 9.63
N VAL A 107 14.70 -33.47 10.01
CA VAL A 107 14.41 -33.12 11.41
C VAL A 107 13.00 -33.61 11.73
N PRO A 108 12.82 -34.52 12.71
CA PRO A 108 11.48 -34.95 13.12
C PRO A 108 10.75 -33.83 13.85
N VAL A 109 9.57 -33.45 13.34
CA VAL A 109 8.75 -32.38 13.90
C VAL A 109 7.44 -32.95 14.45
N PRO A 110 7.02 -32.58 15.69
CA PRO A 110 5.71 -32.94 16.22
C PRO A 110 4.58 -32.53 15.28
N GLN A 111 3.57 -33.39 15.15
CA GLN A 111 2.46 -33.16 14.22
C GLN A 111 1.76 -31.81 14.44
N ALA A 112 1.61 -31.37 15.70
CA ALA A 112 0.99 -30.09 16.02
C ALA A 112 1.79 -28.90 15.47
N VAL A 113 3.12 -28.95 15.59
CA VAL A 113 4.04 -27.93 15.05
C VAL A 113 4.01 -27.95 13.52
N ALA A 114 4.07 -29.15 12.91
CA ALA A 114 4.00 -29.31 11.45
C ALA A 114 2.67 -28.78 10.86
N ALA A 115 1.54 -29.08 11.51
CA ALA A 115 0.22 -28.59 11.09
C ALA A 115 0.12 -27.06 11.20
N MET A 116 0.73 -26.47 12.22
CA MET A 116 0.79 -25.02 12.38
C MET A 116 1.64 -24.35 11.30
N PHE A 117 2.80 -24.92 10.96
CA PHE A 117 3.61 -24.46 9.83
C PHE A 117 2.87 -24.56 8.49
N ASP A 118 2.18 -25.68 8.22
CA ASP A 118 1.37 -25.84 7.01
C ASP A 118 0.27 -24.76 6.92
N LYS A 119 -0.45 -24.53 8.02
CA LYS A 119 -1.47 -23.49 8.09
C LYS A 119 -0.89 -22.09 7.89
N LEU A 120 0.25 -21.81 8.52
CA LEU A 120 0.97 -20.54 8.41
C LEU A 120 1.37 -20.28 6.95
N VAL A 121 2.03 -21.25 6.31
CA VAL A 121 2.50 -21.15 4.93
C VAL A 121 1.33 -20.95 3.97
N LYS A 122 0.26 -21.74 4.09
CA LYS A 122 -0.95 -21.59 3.27
C LYS A 122 -1.59 -20.21 3.45
N THR A 123 -1.71 -19.76 4.70
CA THR A 123 -2.26 -18.43 5.02
C THR A 123 -1.41 -17.33 4.40
N ALA A 124 -0.08 -17.39 4.56
CA ALA A 124 0.85 -16.40 4.01
C ALA A 124 0.82 -16.36 2.47
N ILE A 125 0.74 -17.52 1.81
CA ILE A 125 0.59 -17.61 0.35
C ILE A 125 -0.71 -16.93 -0.09
N GLN A 126 -1.83 -17.21 0.59
CA GLN A 126 -3.13 -16.64 0.27
C GLN A 126 -3.17 -15.12 0.51
N GLU A 127 -2.60 -14.63 1.62
CA GLU A 127 -2.50 -13.19 1.90
C GLU A 127 -1.65 -12.47 0.84
N LYS A 128 -0.51 -13.06 0.44
CA LYS A 128 0.36 -12.50 -0.61
C LYS A 128 -0.35 -12.43 -1.95
N ARG A 129 -1.05 -13.50 -2.35
CA ARG A 129 -1.84 -13.53 -3.60
C ARG A 129 -2.94 -12.49 -3.56
N ARG A 130 -3.75 -12.49 -2.50
CA ARG A 130 -4.82 -11.51 -2.31
C ARG A 130 -4.32 -10.07 -2.41
N SER A 131 -3.19 -9.75 -1.78
CA SER A 131 -2.62 -8.40 -1.87
C SER A 131 -2.28 -8.01 -3.31
N ARG A 132 -1.81 -8.96 -4.13
CA ARG A 132 -1.57 -8.72 -5.56
C ARG A 132 -2.87 -8.61 -6.33
N ASP A 133 -3.84 -9.48 -6.06
CA ASP A 133 -5.15 -9.47 -6.73
C ASP A 133 -5.90 -8.16 -6.48
N HIS A 134 -5.80 -7.59 -5.27
CA HIS A 134 -6.37 -6.27 -4.97
C HIS A 134 -5.71 -5.14 -5.75
N VAL A 135 -4.39 -5.21 -5.91
CA VAL A 135 -3.66 -4.23 -6.72
C VAL A 135 -4.02 -4.40 -8.19
N ALA A 136 -4.17 -5.63 -8.67
CA ALA A 136 -4.59 -5.91 -10.04
C ALA A 136 -6.00 -5.39 -10.31
N ALA A 137 -6.95 -5.66 -9.42
CA ALA A 137 -8.32 -5.14 -9.51
C ALA A 137 -8.41 -3.61 -9.46
N LEU A 138 -7.39 -2.94 -8.91
CA LEU A 138 -7.28 -1.49 -8.93
C LEU A 138 -6.65 -0.97 -10.24
N LEU A 139 -5.58 -1.62 -10.70
CA LEU A 139 -4.69 -1.09 -11.73
C LEU A 139 -4.95 -1.65 -13.14
N THR A 140 -5.76 -2.70 -13.28
CA THR A 140 -6.00 -3.36 -14.57
C THR A 140 -7.47 -3.70 -14.75
N ASP A 141 -7.96 -3.55 -15.99
CA ASP A 141 -9.36 -3.84 -16.33
C ASP A 141 -9.71 -5.33 -16.22
N ASP A 142 -8.72 -6.19 -16.41
CA ASP A 142 -8.85 -7.65 -16.46
C ASP A 142 -8.49 -8.35 -15.13
N GLY A 143 -8.05 -7.59 -14.12
CA GLY A 143 -7.55 -8.14 -12.85
C GLY A 143 -6.27 -8.99 -12.98
N ASN A 144 -5.49 -8.83 -14.05
CA ASN A 144 -4.26 -9.58 -14.27
C ASN A 144 -3.17 -9.25 -13.24
N SER A 145 -2.98 -10.15 -12.28
CA SER A 145 -1.99 -10.02 -11.22
C SER A 145 -0.53 -10.03 -11.69
N ASP A 146 -0.25 -10.43 -12.93
CA ASP A 146 1.08 -10.46 -13.53
C ASP A 146 1.36 -9.23 -14.42
N HIS A 147 0.41 -8.30 -14.51
CA HIS A 147 0.58 -7.07 -15.26
C HIS A 147 1.75 -6.22 -14.73
N ALA A 148 2.46 -5.54 -15.65
CA ALA A 148 3.65 -4.75 -15.32
C ALA A 148 3.37 -3.67 -14.27
N ALA A 149 2.20 -3.03 -14.30
CA ALA A 149 1.76 -2.05 -13.31
C ALA A 149 1.68 -2.64 -11.89
N VAL A 150 1.16 -3.87 -11.75
CA VAL A 150 1.06 -4.57 -10.46
C VAL A 150 2.45 -4.86 -9.90
N LYS A 151 3.40 -5.27 -10.76
CA LYS A 151 4.79 -5.49 -10.36
C LYS A 151 5.44 -4.19 -9.85
N ARG A 152 5.33 -3.10 -10.61
CA ARG A 152 5.85 -1.77 -10.22
C ARG A 152 5.27 -1.30 -8.88
N TRP A 153 3.96 -1.46 -8.68
CA TRP A 153 3.31 -1.13 -7.41
C TRP A 153 3.86 -1.94 -6.24
N VAL A 154 4.00 -3.27 -6.42
CA VAL A 154 4.52 -4.17 -5.38
C VAL A 154 5.97 -3.84 -5.03
N GLU A 155 6.79 -3.49 -6.04
CA GLU A 155 8.18 -3.06 -5.84
C GLU A 155 8.27 -1.73 -5.07
N ALA A 156 7.51 -0.71 -5.47
CA ALA A 156 7.47 0.57 -4.76
C ALA A 156 6.97 0.42 -3.31
N ARG A 157 5.91 -0.39 -3.10
CA ARG A 157 5.45 -0.72 -1.76
C ARG A 157 6.52 -1.45 -0.95
N GLY A 158 7.24 -2.39 -1.56
CA GLY A 158 8.33 -3.15 -0.94
C GLY A 158 9.42 -2.22 -0.42
N PHE A 159 9.84 -1.24 -1.23
CA PHE A 159 10.78 -0.19 -0.84
C PHE A 159 10.30 0.56 0.42
N PHE A 160 9.06 1.06 0.42
CA PHE A 160 8.56 1.79 1.59
C PHE A 160 8.47 0.90 2.84
N VAL A 161 8.07 -0.38 2.69
CA VAL A 161 8.04 -1.33 3.81
C VAL A 161 9.43 -1.57 4.40
N GLU A 162 10.45 -1.73 3.55
CA GLU A 162 11.83 -1.94 3.99
C GLU A 162 12.34 -0.78 4.86
N TRP A 163 12.06 0.45 4.44
CA TRP A 163 12.60 1.65 5.08
C TRP A 163 11.68 2.26 6.14
N THR A 164 10.49 1.70 6.37
CA THR A 164 9.53 2.20 7.38
C THR A 164 10.01 2.00 8.81
N HIS A 165 10.62 0.84 9.12
CA HIS A 165 10.93 0.46 10.50
C HIS A 165 12.37 0.83 10.87
N LEU A 166 12.55 1.41 12.07
CA LEU A 166 13.87 1.68 12.65
C LEU A 166 14.49 0.43 13.31
N GLU A 167 13.77 -0.69 13.32
CA GLU A 167 14.17 -1.95 13.95
C GLU A 167 15.21 -2.70 13.10
N GLY A 168 16.21 -3.31 13.75
CA GLY A 168 17.34 -4.02 13.10
C GLY A 168 18.68 -3.28 13.16
N ARG A 169 19.77 -3.97 12.75
CA ARG A 169 21.16 -3.48 12.78
C ARG A 169 21.25 -2.00 12.37
N GLN A 170 22.06 -1.20 13.08
CA GLN A 170 22.40 0.14 12.63
C GLN A 170 23.02 0.04 11.23
N ARG A 171 22.22 0.38 10.21
CA ARG A 171 22.69 0.48 8.82
C ARG A 171 23.62 1.67 8.71
N HIS A 172 24.70 1.52 7.94
CA HIS A 172 25.62 2.63 7.70
C HIS A 172 24.93 3.73 6.89
N GLN A 173 25.33 4.99 7.08
CA GLN A 173 24.76 6.12 6.33
C GLN A 173 24.84 5.94 4.81
N SER A 174 25.87 5.25 4.32
CA SER A 174 26.06 4.93 2.89
C SER A 174 25.02 3.96 2.33
N GLU A 175 24.26 3.27 3.18
CA GLU A 175 23.21 2.34 2.78
C GLU A 175 21.83 3.02 2.72
N LEU A 176 21.70 4.25 3.24
CA LEU A 176 20.42 4.95 3.25
C LEU A 176 20.02 5.37 1.84
N PRO A 177 18.74 5.21 1.45
CA PRO A 177 18.27 5.63 0.14
C PRO A 177 18.34 7.14 0.04
N GLY A 178 18.78 7.61 -1.14
CA GLY A 178 18.83 9.04 -1.43
C GLY A 178 17.44 9.60 -1.73
N ASP A 179 17.30 10.93 -1.64
CA ASP A 179 16.04 11.63 -1.99
C ASP A 179 15.60 11.38 -3.44
N GLY A 180 16.53 11.07 -4.35
CA GLY A 180 16.23 10.68 -5.73
C GLY A 180 15.47 9.35 -5.80
N GLU A 181 16.01 8.33 -5.15
CA GLU A 181 15.42 6.97 -5.08
C GLU A 181 14.03 6.99 -4.40
N ILE A 182 13.90 7.73 -3.30
CA ILE A 182 12.60 7.91 -2.62
C ILE A 182 11.58 8.56 -3.57
N ARG A 183 12.01 9.57 -4.34
CA ARG A 183 11.15 10.27 -5.29
C ARG A 183 10.72 9.36 -6.43
N GLU A 184 11.61 8.54 -6.99
CA GLU A 184 11.29 7.57 -8.03
C GLU A 184 10.18 6.60 -7.58
N HIS A 185 10.24 6.10 -6.34
CA HIS A 185 9.21 5.23 -5.81
C HIS A 185 7.87 5.95 -5.54
N ILE A 186 7.91 7.22 -5.13
CA ILE A 186 6.71 8.05 -5.03
C ILE A 186 6.10 8.30 -6.41
N GLU A 187 6.91 8.62 -7.41
CA GLU A 187 6.46 8.87 -8.79
C GLU A 187 5.78 7.64 -9.40
N VAL A 188 6.29 6.43 -9.12
CA VAL A 188 5.61 5.17 -9.51
C VAL A 188 4.21 5.08 -8.90
N PHE A 189 4.08 5.37 -7.61
CA PHE A 189 2.76 5.38 -6.95
C PHE A 189 1.84 6.43 -7.57
N GLU A 190 2.34 7.65 -7.76
CA GLU A 190 1.56 8.77 -8.27
C GLU A 190 1.09 8.53 -9.71
N GLU A 191 1.97 8.03 -10.58
CA GLU A 191 1.65 7.67 -11.98
C GLU A 191 0.53 6.63 -12.03
N LEU A 192 0.67 5.55 -11.27
CA LEU A 192 -0.28 4.44 -11.28
C LEU A 192 -1.64 4.85 -10.70
N LEU A 193 -1.64 5.64 -9.61
CA LEU A 193 -2.88 6.07 -8.97
C LEU A 193 -3.59 7.17 -9.77
N ASP A 194 -2.87 8.13 -10.35
CA ASP A 194 -3.45 9.19 -11.19
C ASP A 194 -4.14 8.61 -12.44
N GLY A 195 -3.59 7.55 -13.03
CA GLY A 195 -4.24 6.81 -14.13
C GLY A 195 -5.63 6.30 -13.71
N VAL A 196 -5.69 5.55 -12.61
CA VAL A 196 -6.96 5.00 -12.09
C VAL A 196 -7.96 6.10 -11.73
N MET A 197 -7.49 7.19 -11.14
CA MET A 197 -8.39 8.27 -10.72
C MET A 197 -8.91 9.07 -11.92
N THR A 198 -8.11 9.27 -12.96
CA THR A 198 -8.53 9.96 -14.18
C THR A 198 -9.67 9.20 -14.86
N ASP A 199 -9.52 7.87 -15.03
CA ASP A 199 -10.56 7.04 -15.64
C ASP A 199 -11.84 7.02 -14.80
N PHE A 200 -11.71 6.94 -13.48
CA PHE A 200 -12.85 7.02 -12.57
C PHE A 200 -13.60 8.36 -12.70
N PHE A 201 -12.87 9.48 -12.70
CA PHE A 201 -13.49 10.79 -12.81
C PHE A 201 -14.12 11.00 -14.17
N ALA A 202 -13.49 10.55 -15.26
CA ALA A 202 -14.10 10.60 -16.59
C ALA A 202 -15.43 9.84 -16.64
N LEU A 203 -15.48 8.64 -16.06
CA LEU A 203 -16.71 7.85 -15.96
C LEU A 203 -17.79 8.55 -15.12
N ARG A 204 -17.41 9.12 -13.96
CA ARG A 204 -18.35 9.84 -13.10
C ARG A 204 -18.97 11.04 -13.80
N HIS A 205 -18.15 11.88 -14.45
CA HIS A 205 -18.67 13.04 -15.17
C HIS A 205 -19.65 12.61 -16.28
N SER A 206 -19.35 11.52 -17.00
CA SER A 206 -20.27 10.97 -17.99
C SER A 206 -21.60 10.49 -17.38
N ILE A 207 -21.61 9.97 -16.16
CA ILE A 207 -22.84 9.57 -15.46
C ILE A 207 -23.62 10.81 -14.99
N ASP A 208 -22.93 11.79 -14.40
CA ASP A 208 -23.56 13.03 -13.94
C ASP A 208 -24.18 13.80 -15.12
N ASP A 209 -23.51 13.84 -16.27
CA ASP A 209 -24.04 14.43 -17.51
C ASP A 209 -25.31 13.69 -17.99
N LEU A 210 -25.29 12.36 -17.97
CA LEU A 210 -26.44 11.53 -18.33
C LEU A 210 -27.62 11.72 -17.36
N LEU A 211 -27.35 11.81 -16.06
CA LEU A 211 -28.38 12.11 -15.05
C LEU A 211 -28.96 13.51 -15.25
N ASN A 212 -28.13 14.51 -15.55
CA ASN A 212 -28.59 15.86 -15.85
C ASN A 212 -29.46 15.90 -17.11
N GLU A 213 -29.09 15.16 -18.16
CA GLU A 213 -29.90 15.05 -19.40
C GLU A 213 -31.26 14.41 -19.12
N ILE A 214 -31.29 13.31 -18.35
CA ILE A 214 -32.54 12.64 -17.97
C ILE A 214 -33.44 13.57 -17.15
N ASN A 215 -32.86 14.24 -16.13
CA ASN A 215 -33.60 15.15 -15.27
C ASN A 215 -34.15 16.36 -16.04
N ALA A 216 -33.41 16.89 -17.02
CA ALA A 216 -33.88 17.96 -17.89
C ALA A 216 -35.09 17.52 -18.75
N LYS A 217 -35.05 16.32 -19.33
CA LYS A 217 -36.16 15.77 -20.12
C LYS A 217 -37.42 15.49 -19.31
N VAL A 218 -37.28 15.07 -18.05
CA VAL A 218 -38.41 14.87 -17.13
C VAL A 218 -39.04 16.20 -16.72
N ALA A 219 -38.23 17.25 -16.54
CA ALA A 219 -38.73 18.59 -16.24
C ALA A 219 -39.52 19.21 -17.42
N GLU A 220 -39.13 18.90 -18.66
CA GLU A 220 -39.82 19.37 -19.87
C GLU A 220 -41.11 18.59 -20.20
N GLY A 221 -41.24 17.34 -19.73
CA GLY A 221 -42.41 16.48 -19.97
C GLY A 221 -43.46 16.44 -18.85
N GLY A 222 -43.27 17.22 -17.77
CA GLY A 222 -44.15 17.27 -16.60
C GLY A 222 -45.18 18.41 -16.59
N ASP A 223 -45.24 19.21 -17.65
CA ASP A 223 -46.11 20.38 -17.82
C ASP A 223 -47.28 20.12 -18.83
N GLU A 224 -47.80 18.89 -18.90
CA GLU A 224 -49.09 18.57 -19.57
C GLU A 224 -50.22 18.28 -18.58
#